data_AF-A0A967FJ85-F1
#
_entry.id   AF-A0A967FJ85-F1
#
_cell.length_a   1.000
_cell.length_b   1.000
_cell.length_c   1.000
_cell.angle_alpha   90.00
_cell.angle_beta   90.00
_cell.angle_gamma   90.00
#
_symmetry.space_group_name_H-M   'P 1'
#
loop_
_entity.id
_entity.type
_entity.pdbx_description
1 polymer ?
#
loop_
_entity_poly.entity_id
_entity_poly.type
_entity_poly.pdbx_seq_one_letter_code
_entity_poly.pdbx_strand_id
1 'polypeptide(L)'
;MLIQPNSKLLMIGDSVTDCGRKRPIAEGLHPAIGDGFVAFVGSLLMAGYPDHHIRVVNMGISGNTVHDLKNRWQTDVLDLAPDWLSICIGINDVWRLFGMPPVLEDHVPVDEYRQTLEELVLQTRPILKGLILMTPYY
;
A
#
# COMPACT_ATOMS: atom_id res chain seq x y z
N MET A 1 -4.97 -18.21 10.67
CA MET A 1 -4.32 -17.10 9.95
C MET A 1 -4.69 -17.16 8.48
N LEU A 2 -5.07 -16.04 7.84
CA LEU A 2 -5.39 -16.00 6.40
C LEU A 2 -4.14 -16.07 5.51
N ILE A 3 -3.08 -15.35 5.90
CA ILE A 3 -1.82 -15.32 5.17
C ILE A 3 -1.06 -16.63 5.41
N GLN A 4 -0.77 -17.34 4.33
CA GLN A 4 -0.09 -18.64 4.38
C GLN A 4 1.41 -18.49 4.71
N PRO A 5 2.06 -19.51 5.28
CA PRO A 5 3.50 -19.52 5.46
C PRO A 5 4.28 -19.22 4.17
N ASN A 6 5.45 -18.60 4.31
CA ASN A 6 6.36 -18.20 3.23
C ASN A 6 5.75 -17.22 2.20
N SER A 7 4.68 -16.51 2.56
CA SER A 7 4.05 -15.53 1.67
C SER A 7 4.76 -14.17 1.72
N LYS A 8 4.75 -13.46 0.59
CA LYS A 8 5.10 -12.04 0.49
C LYS A 8 3.85 -11.16 0.61
N LEU A 9 3.77 -10.38 1.68
CA LEU A 9 2.76 -9.35 1.91
C LEU A 9 3.32 -7.99 1.49
N LEU A 10 2.79 -7.43 0.41
CA LEU A 10 3.12 -6.08 -0.04
C LEU A 10 2.04 -5.10 0.41
N MET A 11 2.46 -4.00 1.03
CA MET A 11 1.59 -2.94 1.50
C MET A 11 1.93 -1.66 0.73
N ILE A 12 0.95 -1.08 0.05
CA ILE A 12 1.10 0.10 -0.81
C ILE A 12 0.06 1.16 -0.43
N GLY A 13 0.45 2.43 -0.55
CA GLY A 13 -0.41 3.55 -0.16
C GLY A 13 0.35 4.87 -0.14
N ASP A 14 -0.19 5.81 0.64
CA ASP A 14 0.35 7.15 0.83
C ASP A 14 1.30 7.26 2.05
N SER A 15 1.35 8.43 2.70
CA SER A 15 2.19 8.72 3.86
C SER A 15 1.86 7.84 5.07
N VAL A 16 0.60 7.44 5.23
CA VAL A 16 0.16 6.53 6.31
C VAL A 16 0.82 5.18 6.15
N THR A 17 1.06 4.76 4.90
CA THR A 17 1.78 3.52 4.59
C THR A 17 3.30 3.75 4.58
N ASP A 18 3.79 4.86 4.01
CA ASP A 18 5.21 5.18 3.88
C ASP A 18 5.92 5.18 5.24
N CYS A 19 5.48 6.04 6.17
CA CYS A 19 6.07 6.23 7.50
C CYS A 19 7.62 6.20 7.53
N GLY A 20 8.28 6.79 6.52
CA GLY A 20 9.74 6.89 6.48
C GLY A 20 10.46 5.60 6.04
N ARG A 21 9.77 4.70 5.34
CA ARG A 21 10.35 3.46 4.83
C ARG A 21 11.57 3.72 3.93
N LYS A 22 12.49 2.76 3.88
CA LYS A 22 13.66 2.81 2.99
C LYS A 22 13.27 2.68 1.51
N ARG A 23 13.96 3.42 0.64
CA ARG A 23 13.75 3.41 -0.83
C ARG A 23 14.94 2.74 -1.53
N PRO A 24 14.75 2.11 -2.71
CA PRO A 24 13.53 2.05 -3.52
C PRO A 24 12.52 0.98 -3.08
N ILE A 25 12.96 -0.12 -2.48
CA ILE A 25 12.12 -1.20 -1.97
C ILE A 25 12.42 -1.36 -0.49
N ALA A 26 11.40 -1.30 0.37
CA ALA A 26 11.56 -1.60 1.78
C ALA A 26 11.02 -2.99 2.07
N GLU A 27 11.91 -3.92 2.41
CA GLU A 27 11.55 -5.28 2.80
C GLU A 27 12.26 -5.66 4.10
N GLY A 28 11.59 -6.47 4.93
CA GLY A 28 12.14 -7.00 6.17
C GLY A 28 11.47 -6.39 7.40
N LEU A 29 12.26 -5.97 8.37
CA LEU A 29 11.78 -5.42 9.65
C LEU A 29 12.11 -3.94 9.79
N HIS A 30 11.56 -3.31 10.82
CA HIS A 30 11.99 -1.99 11.27
C HIS A 30 13.53 -1.93 11.44
N PRO A 31 14.20 -0.86 10.99
CA PRO A 31 13.62 0.38 10.46
C PRO A 31 13.40 0.38 8.93
N ALA A 32 13.60 -0.74 8.23
CA ALA A 32 13.52 -0.75 6.77
C ALA A 32 12.12 -0.41 6.25
N ILE A 33 11.09 -0.98 6.87
CA ILE A 33 9.67 -0.82 6.49
C ILE A 33 8.98 0.40 7.13
N GLY A 34 9.75 1.34 7.67
CA GLY A 34 9.24 2.59 8.28
C GLY A 34 8.84 2.42 9.75
N ASP A 35 8.25 3.47 10.31
CA ASP A 35 7.93 3.61 11.74
C ASP A 35 6.42 3.70 12.01
N GLY A 36 5.62 3.04 11.16
CA GLY A 36 4.16 3.11 11.17
C GLY A 36 3.46 1.75 11.29
N PHE A 37 2.19 1.72 10.88
CA PHE A 37 1.36 0.51 11.01
C PHE A 37 1.92 -0.70 10.26
N VAL A 38 2.62 -0.50 9.14
CA VAL A 38 3.30 -1.57 8.40
C VAL A 38 4.37 -2.24 9.27
N ALA A 39 5.13 -1.47 10.05
CA ALA A 39 6.12 -2.00 10.98
C ALA A 39 5.47 -2.74 12.16
N PHE A 40 4.34 -2.24 12.67
CA PHE A 40 3.57 -2.95 13.69
C PHE A 40 3.03 -4.28 13.16
N VAL A 41 2.49 -4.31 11.94
CA VAL A 41 2.06 -5.56 11.28
C VAL A 41 3.22 -6.54 11.15
N GLY A 42 4.37 -6.09 10.62
CA GLY A 42 5.56 -6.95 10.50
C GLY A 42 6.04 -7.51 11.84
N SER A 43 6.04 -6.68 12.88
CA SER A 43 6.47 -7.07 14.23
C SER A 43 5.50 -8.04 14.90
N LEU A 44 4.20 -7.82 14.76
CA LEU A 44 3.16 -8.70 15.31
C LEU A 44 3.10 -10.06 14.58
N LEU A 45 3.31 -10.07 13.26
CA LEU A 45 3.41 -11.31 12.49
C LEU A 45 4.64 -12.12 12.93
N MET A 46 5.78 -11.47 13.12
CA MET A 46 7.00 -12.14 13.60
C MET A 46 6.85 -12.66 15.03
N ALA A 47 6.23 -11.88 15.92
CA ALA A 47 6.06 -12.28 17.32
C ALA A 47 5.00 -13.37 17.49
N GLY A 48 3.87 -13.26 16.79
CA GLY A 48 2.75 -14.19 16.93
C GLY A 48 2.84 -15.44 16.05
N TYR A 49 3.57 -15.36 14.93
CA TYR A 49 3.66 -16.43 13.93
C TYR A 49 5.08 -16.56 13.36
N PRO A 50 6.11 -16.76 14.21
CA PRO A 50 7.52 -16.78 13.77
C PRO A 50 7.79 -17.83 12.68
N ASP A 51 7.15 -18.99 12.75
CA ASP A 51 7.31 -20.11 11.80
C ASP A 51 6.62 -19.86 10.44
N HIS A 52 5.81 -18.80 10.31
CA HIS A 52 5.17 -18.47 9.05
C HIS A 52 6.11 -17.76 8.07
N HIS A 53 7.25 -17.22 8.53
CA HIS A 53 8.24 -16.55 7.66
C HIS A 53 7.64 -15.57 6.63
N ILE A 54 6.65 -14.78 7.06
CA ILE A 54 5.97 -13.82 6.17
C ILE A 54 6.92 -12.66 5.88
N ARG A 55 7.13 -12.39 4.59
CA ARG A 55 7.95 -11.27 4.12
C ARG A 55 7.07 -10.05 3.93
N VAL A 56 7.28 -9.00 4.71
CA VAL A 56 6.55 -7.74 4.59
C VAL A 56 7.34 -6.76 3.74
N VAL A 57 6.69 -6.19 2.73
CA VAL A 57 7.24 -5.17 1.84
C VAL A 57 6.40 -3.90 1.95
N ASN A 58 7.04 -2.77 2.19
CA ASN A 58 6.41 -1.45 2.24
C ASN A 58 6.74 -0.65 0.98
N MET A 59 5.71 -0.35 0.19
CA MET A 59 5.78 0.49 -1.02
C MET A 59 4.94 1.77 -0.87
N GLY A 60 4.68 2.20 0.36
CA GLY A 60 4.08 3.50 0.64
C GLY A 60 4.96 4.66 0.14
N ILE A 61 4.32 5.69 -0.39
CA ILE A 61 4.97 6.95 -0.79
C ILE A 61 4.12 8.12 -0.32
N SER A 62 4.71 8.96 0.53
CA SER A 62 4.05 10.17 1.04
C SER A 62 3.45 11.04 -0.07
N GLY A 63 2.22 11.52 0.14
CA GLY A 63 1.50 12.42 -0.76
C GLY A 63 0.83 11.77 -1.98
N ASN A 64 0.97 10.45 -2.15
CA ASN A 64 0.35 9.75 -3.27
C ASN A 64 -1.18 9.76 -3.22
N THR A 65 -1.76 9.83 -4.41
CA THR A 65 -3.16 9.53 -4.74
C THR A 65 -3.24 8.18 -5.45
N VAL A 66 -4.45 7.74 -5.81
CA VAL A 66 -4.63 6.54 -6.63
C VAL A 66 -4.03 6.66 -8.04
N HIS A 67 -3.96 7.88 -8.61
CA HIS A 67 -3.29 8.10 -9.91
C HIS A 67 -1.79 7.84 -9.81
N ASP A 68 -1.17 8.28 -8.70
CA ASP A 68 0.24 8.00 -8.45
C ASP A 68 0.49 6.50 -8.30
N LEU A 69 -0.42 5.76 -7.65
CA LEU A 69 -0.33 4.31 -7.58
C LEU A 69 -0.40 3.68 -8.98
N LYS A 70 -1.33 4.12 -9.83
CA LYS A 70 -1.45 3.63 -11.20
C LYS A 70 -0.15 3.81 -11.99
N ASN A 71 0.48 4.98 -11.87
CA ASN A 71 1.70 5.30 -12.60
C ASN A 71 2.91 4.43 -12.22
N ARG A 72 2.94 3.89 -10.99
CA ARG A 72 4.02 3.04 -10.48
C ARG A 72 3.61 1.58 -10.24
N TRP A 73 2.39 1.20 -10.65
CA TRP A 73 1.83 -0.11 -10.31
C TRP A 73 2.66 -1.28 -10.86
N GLN A 74 3.21 -1.11 -12.06
CA GLN A 74 4.06 -2.13 -12.68
C GLN A 74 5.30 -2.41 -11.82
N THR A 75 6.08 -1.38 -11.49
CA THR A 75 7.35 -1.53 -10.77
C THR A 75 7.15 -1.88 -9.30
N ASP A 76 6.12 -1.29 -8.67
CA ASP A 76 5.96 -1.32 -7.22
C ASP A 76 5.01 -2.41 -6.74
N VAL A 77 4.30 -3.09 -7.65
CA VAL A 77 3.41 -4.21 -7.31
C VAL A 77 3.67 -5.40 -8.22
N LEU A 78 3.50 -5.26 -9.53
CA LEU A 78 3.49 -6.41 -10.44
C LEU A 78 4.87 -7.07 -10.54
N ASP A 79 5.93 -6.28 -10.73
CA ASP A 79 7.30 -6.78 -10.84
C ASP A 79 7.82 -7.39 -9.52
N LEU A 80 7.23 -6.99 -8.39
CA LEU A 80 7.55 -7.54 -7.07
C LEU A 80 6.84 -8.86 -6.77
N ALA A 81 5.89 -9.28 -7.62
CA ALA A 81 5.16 -10.55 -7.52
C ALA A 81 4.75 -10.91 -6.06
N PRO A 82 3.91 -10.09 -5.41
CA PRO A 82 3.42 -10.40 -4.07
C PRO A 82 2.41 -11.56 -4.09
N ASP A 83 2.32 -12.27 -2.98
CA ASP A 83 1.23 -13.23 -2.75
C ASP A 83 -0.01 -12.54 -2.22
N TRP A 84 0.20 -11.52 -1.38
CA TRP A 84 -0.83 -10.73 -0.74
C TRP A 84 -0.56 -9.25 -0.96
N LEU A 85 -1.62 -8.49 -1.26
CA LEU A 85 -1.56 -7.06 -1.47
C LEU A 85 -2.50 -6.33 -0.49
N SER A 86 -1.99 -5.32 0.21
CA SER A 86 -2.77 -4.39 1.00
C SER A 86 -2.69 -2.99 0.38
N ILE A 87 -3.85 -2.38 0.13
CA ILE A 87 -3.95 -1.04 -0.46
C ILE A 87 -4.63 -0.12 0.56
N CYS A 88 -3.95 0.98 0.93
CA CYS A 88 -4.51 2.06 1.76
C CYS A 88 -4.28 3.40 1.04
N ILE A 89 -5.29 3.86 0.30
CA ILE A 89 -5.20 5.06 -0.55
C ILE A 89 -6.56 5.78 -0.60
N GLY A 90 -6.54 7.10 -0.83
CA GLY A 90 -7.73 7.93 -0.87
C GLY A 90 -7.66 9.17 0.02
N ILE A 91 -6.70 9.23 0.96
CA ILE A 91 -6.58 10.38 1.87
C ILE A 91 -6.21 11.63 1.07
N ASN A 92 -5.16 11.56 0.25
CA ASN A 92 -4.73 12.72 -0.55
C ASN A 92 -5.68 13.01 -1.71
N ASP A 93 -6.34 11.98 -2.25
CA ASP A 93 -7.37 12.10 -3.28
C ASP A 93 -8.47 13.08 -2.82
N VAL A 94 -8.86 13.00 -1.54
CA VAL A 94 -9.83 13.90 -0.90
C VAL A 94 -9.17 15.17 -0.34
N TRP A 95 -8.06 15.05 0.37
CA TRP A 95 -7.48 16.15 1.17
C TRP A 95 -7.02 17.33 0.31
N ARG A 96 -6.59 17.10 -0.93
CA ARG A 96 -6.15 18.16 -1.88
C ARG A 96 -7.25 19.20 -2.16
N LEU A 97 -8.54 18.83 -2.02
CA LEU A 97 -9.68 19.76 -2.14
C LEU A 97 -9.78 20.74 -0.96
N PHE A 98 -9.31 20.33 0.22
CA PHE A 98 -9.47 21.06 1.47
C PHE A 98 -8.19 21.76 1.92
N GLY A 99 -7.12 21.68 1.12
CA GLY A 99 -5.88 22.42 1.34
C GLY A 99 -6.06 23.93 1.23
N MET A 100 -5.12 24.69 1.79
CA MET A 100 -5.04 26.15 1.63
C MET A 100 -3.66 26.53 1.06
N PRO A 101 -3.55 26.87 -0.24
CA PRO A 101 -4.62 26.86 -1.26
C PRO A 101 -5.01 25.44 -1.69
N PRO A 102 -6.22 25.24 -2.25
CA PRO A 102 -6.60 23.96 -2.84
C PRO A 102 -5.75 23.70 -4.09
N VAL A 103 -5.32 22.45 -4.27
CA VAL A 103 -4.54 22.02 -5.44
C VAL A 103 -5.46 21.24 -6.38
N LEU A 104 -6.14 21.98 -7.27
CA LEU A 104 -7.19 21.42 -8.13
C LEU A 104 -6.64 20.59 -9.31
N GLU A 105 -5.43 20.87 -9.77
CA GLU A 105 -4.78 20.13 -10.87
C GLU A 105 -4.52 18.66 -10.51
N ASP A 106 -4.40 18.40 -9.21
CA ASP A 106 -3.99 17.15 -8.61
C ASP A 106 -5.15 16.47 -7.86
N HIS A 107 -6.36 17.01 -7.97
CA HIS A 107 -7.57 16.44 -7.39
C HIS A 107 -8.00 15.19 -8.18
N VAL A 108 -8.46 14.17 -7.45
CA VAL A 108 -9.02 12.95 -8.04
C VAL A 108 -10.53 12.91 -7.78
N PRO A 109 -11.37 13.16 -8.81
CA PRO A 109 -12.81 12.98 -8.70
C PRO A 109 -13.19 11.58 -8.23
N VAL A 110 -14.30 11.46 -7.50
CA VAL A 110 -14.74 10.16 -6.93
C VAL A 110 -14.92 9.06 -8.00
N ASP A 111 -15.40 9.42 -9.18
CA ASP A 111 -15.57 8.47 -10.29
C ASP A 111 -14.21 7.99 -10.83
N GLU A 112 -13.23 8.90 -10.94
CA GLU A 112 -11.86 8.56 -11.34
C GLU A 112 -11.16 7.72 -10.27
N TYR A 113 -11.38 8.03 -8.98
CA TYR A 113 -10.89 7.24 -7.87
C TYR A 113 -11.41 5.81 -7.96
N ARG A 114 -12.73 5.66 -8.11
CA ARG A 114 -13.38 4.36 -8.24
C ARG A 114 -12.86 3.58 -9.44
N GLN A 115 -12.87 4.19 -10.61
CA GLN A 115 -12.47 3.54 -11.86
C GLN A 115 -11.01 3.10 -11.80
N THR A 116 -10.12 3.97 -11.32
CA THR A 116 -8.70 3.65 -11.21
C THR A 116 -8.45 2.54 -10.20
N LEU A 117 -9.02 2.63 -8.99
CA LEU A 117 -8.83 1.60 -7.98
C LEU A 117 -9.38 0.24 -8.45
N GLU A 118 -10.55 0.24 -9.10
CA GLU A 118 -11.16 -0.96 -9.68
C GLU A 118 -10.28 -1.59 -10.77
N GLU A 119 -9.72 -0.78 -11.67
CA GLU A 119 -8.78 -1.24 -12.69
C GLU A 119 -7.55 -1.93 -12.06
N LEU A 120 -6.91 -1.29 -11.08
CA LEU A 120 -5.72 -1.84 -10.40
C LEU A 120 -6.06 -3.15 -9.66
N VAL A 121 -7.21 -3.21 -8.99
CA VAL A 121 -7.68 -4.41 -8.30
C VAL A 121 -7.98 -5.53 -9.29
N LEU A 122 -8.72 -5.27 -10.36
CA LEU A 122 -9.09 -6.29 -11.35
C LEU A 122 -7.86 -6.84 -12.09
N GLN A 123 -6.88 -5.98 -12.39
CA GLN A 123 -5.61 -6.39 -12.99
C GLN A 123 -4.81 -7.33 -12.08
N THR A 124 -4.81 -7.07 -10.77
CA THR A 124 -3.89 -7.73 -9.83
C THR A 124 -4.52 -8.90 -9.09
N ARG A 125 -5.84 -8.88 -8.87
CA ARG A 125 -6.56 -9.90 -8.11
C ARG A 125 -6.34 -11.35 -8.60
N PRO A 126 -6.27 -11.64 -9.92
CA PRO A 126 -6.07 -13.01 -10.42
C PRO A 126 -4.71 -13.62 -10.06
N ILE A 127 -3.68 -12.80 -9.82
CA ILE A 127 -2.33 -13.29 -9.49
C ILE A 127 -2.08 -13.39 -7.98
N LEU A 128 -2.99 -12.87 -7.15
CA LEU A 128 -2.85 -12.83 -5.69
C LEU A 128 -3.57 -14.00 -5.01
N LYS A 129 -2.96 -14.52 -3.94
CA LYS A 129 -3.63 -15.40 -2.97
C LYS A 129 -4.70 -14.64 -2.18
N GLY A 130 -4.49 -13.34 -1.94
CA GLY A 130 -5.49 -12.47 -1.34
C GLY A 130 -5.18 -10.98 -1.47
N LEU A 131 -6.22 -10.16 -1.31
CA LEU A 131 -6.16 -8.71 -1.44
C LEU A 131 -6.93 -8.06 -0.29
N ILE A 132 -6.36 -7.02 0.31
CA ILE A 132 -6.91 -6.27 1.43
C ILE A 132 -7.07 -4.81 0.98
N LEU A 133 -8.30 -4.32 1.02
CA LEU A 133 -8.61 -2.90 0.83
C LEU A 133 -8.83 -2.26 2.19
N MET A 134 -8.03 -1.24 2.50
CA MET A 134 -8.18 -0.42 3.71
C MET A 134 -8.77 0.92 3.28
N THR A 135 -9.86 1.32 3.93
CA THR A 135 -10.51 2.60 3.64
C THR A 135 -9.60 3.76 4.06
N PRO A 136 -9.55 4.86 3.28
CA PRO A 136 -8.94 6.10 3.76
C PRO A 136 -9.70 6.61 5.00
N TYR A 137 -9.02 7.39 5.84
CA TYR A 137 -9.57 7.95 7.07
C TYR A 137 -8.96 9.33 7.38
N TYR A 138 -9.54 10.03 8.35
CA TYR A 138 -9.04 11.29 8.94
C TYR A 138 -9.04 11.17 10.46
#